data_AF-D7GRE8-F1
#
_entry.id   AF-D7GRE8-F1
#
_cell.length_a   1.000
_cell.length_b   1.000
_cell.length_c   1.000
_cell.angle_alpha   90.00
_cell.angle_beta   90.00
_cell.angle_gamma   90.00
#
_symmetry.space_group_name_H-M   'P 1'
#
loop_
_entity.id
_entity.type
_entity.pdbx_description
1 polymer ?
#
loop_
_entity_poly.entity_id
_entity_poly.type
_entity_poly.pdbx_seq_one_letter_code
_entity_poly.pdbx_strand_id
1 'polypeptide(L)'
;MAALQKERNTVEIANGAKTLSLPVKGATTIYQGSLVALDANGYAIPAKKAANITAAGRAEETVQNTGSDGELVIRVSRGVFVFDNTATAANKLKASHVLTPCYIEDDHTVTALATGSSVAGLVVRVDDTGVAVEINPALSYPAATA
;
A
#
# COMPACT_ATOMS: atom_id res chain seq x y z
N MET A 1 28.48 3.42 -9.52
CA MET A 1 27.38 3.02 -10.43
C MET A 1 27.85 3.23 -11.85
N ALA A 2 27.93 2.19 -12.67
CA ALA A 2 28.44 2.30 -14.04
C ALA A 2 27.32 2.79 -14.99
N ALA A 3 27.63 3.78 -15.83
CA ALA A 3 26.73 4.28 -16.85
C ALA A 3 26.56 3.25 -17.99
N LEU A 4 25.38 3.22 -18.61
CA LEU A 4 25.09 2.35 -19.75
C LEU A 4 25.98 2.71 -20.96
N GLN A 5 26.75 1.74 -21.46
CA GLN A 5 27.61 1.88 -22.65
C GLN A 5 27.02 1.24 -23.92
N LYS A 6 25.81 0.67 -23.84
CA LYS A 6 25.07 0.11 -24.99
C LYS A 6 23.56 0.12 -24.75
N GLU A 7 22.79 0.08 -25.83
CA GLU A 7 21.33 -0.03 -25.85
C GLU A 7 20.87 -1.21 -24.98
N ARG A 8 20.10 -0.91 -23.93
CA ARG A 8 19.41 -1.91 -23.11
C ARG A 8 17.93 -1.78 -23.37
N ASN A 9 17.31 -2.84 -23.89
CA ASN A 9 15.87 -2.94 -23.94
C ASN A 9 15.35 -3.09 -22.48
N THR A 10 14.93 -1.99 -21.87
CA THR A 10 14.30 -2.02 -20.54
C THR A 10 12.86 -2.44 -20.76
N VAL A 11 12.61 -3.74 -20.64
CA VAL A 11 11.29 -4.32 -20.80
C VAL A 11 10.34 -3.69 -19.78
N GLU A 12 9.27 -3.08 -20.27
CA GLU A 12 8.20 -2.56 -19.43
C GLU A 12 7.53 -3.73 -18.72
N ILE A 13 7.52 -3.72 -17.38
CA ILE A 13 6.96 -4.82 -16.60
C ILE A 13 5.44 -4.60 -16.47
N ALA A 14 4.67 -5.56 -16.98
CA ALA A 14 3.26 -5.80 -16.68
C ALA A 14 2.31 -4.58 -16.81
N ASN A 15 1.94 -4.20 -18.04
CA ASN A 15 0.89 -3.20 -18.35
C ASN A 15 1.03 -1.90 -17.54
N GLY A 16 2.19 -1.24 -17.59
CA GLY A 16 2.44 -0.02 -16.84
C GLY A 16 2.51 -0.20 -15.31
N ALA A 17 2.96 -1.37 -14.83
CA ALA A 17 3.05 -1.72 -13.40
C ALA A 17 1.73 -1.65 -12.61
N LYS A 18 0.59 -1.81 -13.31
CA LYS A 18 -0.75 -1.76 -12.68
C LYS A 18 -0.99 -2.95 -11.76
N THR A 19 -0.35 -4.08 -12.03
CA THR A 19 -0.34 -5.27 -11.17
C THR A 19 1.11 -5.67 -10.88
N LEU A 20 1.49 -5.71 -9.61
CA LEU A 20 2.80 -6.13 -9.14
C LEU A 20 2.70 -7.53 -8.55
N SER A 21 3.65 -8.40 -8.89
CA SER A 21 3.83 -9.68 -8.20
C SER A 21 4.87 -9.48 -7.11
N LEU A 22 4.48 -9.61 -5.84
CA LEU A 22 5.35 -9.38 -4.70
C LEU A 22 5.52 -10.65 -3.86
N PRO A 23 6.74 -10.95 -3.36
CA PRO A 23 6.97 -12.09 -2.49
C PRO A 23 6.30 -11.87 -1.13
N VAL A 24 5.50 -12.83 -0.67
CA VAL A 24 4.77 -12.77 0.60
C VAL A 24 5.68 -13.16 1.76
N LYS A 25 5.62 -12.42 2.87
CA LYS A 25 6.36 -12.77 4.09
C LYS A 25 5.91 -14.14 4.62
N GLY A 26 6.83 -14.92 5.15
CA GLY A 26 6.52 -16.23 5.74
C GLY A 26 5.58 -16.10 6.93
N ALA A 27 4.77 -17.13 7.17
CA ALA A 27 3.74 -17.18 8.20
C ALA A 27 2.74 -16.00 8.17
N THR A 28 2.47 -15.42 6.99
CA THR A 28 1.47 -14.36 6.82
C THR A 28 0.36 -14.77 5.87
N THR A 29 -0.85 -14.28 6.17
CA THR A 29 -2.03 -14.45 5.33
C THR A 29 -2.45 -13.08 4.83
N ILE A 30 -2.59 -12.95 3.51
CA ILE A 30 -3.10 -11.74 2.86
C ILE A 30 -4.42 -12.12 2.21
N TYR A 31 -5.48 -11.39 2.56
CA TYR A 31 -6.81 -11.62 2.01
C TYR A 31 -7.03 -10.81 0.74
N GLN A 32 -7.80 -11.37 -0.19
CA GLN A 32 -8.22 -10.63 -1.37
C GLN A 32 -8.97 -9.35 -0.96
N GLY A 33 -8.62 -8.22 -1.59
CA GLY A 33 -9.21 -6.92 -1.31
C GLY A 33 -8.52 -6.14 -0.19
N SER A 34 -7.62 -6.77 0.57
CA SER A 34 -6.89 -6.07 1.64
C SER A 34 -5.80 -5.16 1.08
N LEU A 35 -5.49 -4.11 1.83
CA LEU A 35 -4.32 -3.28 1.58
C LEU A 35 -3.06 -4.10 1.87
N VAL A 36 -2.16 -4.13 0.90
CA VAL A 36 -0.85 -4.79 1.00
C VAL A 36 0.21 -3.73 1.22
N ALA A 37 1.03 -3.94 2.24
CA ALA A 37 2.20 -3.13 2.50
C ALA A 37 3.48 -3.96 2.30
N LEU A 38 4.58 -3.27 2.03
CA LEU A 38 5.92 -3.82 1.95
C LEU A 38 6.66 -3.50 3.24
N ASP A 39 7.24 -4.54 3.85
CA ASP A 39 8.14 -4.42 4.98
C ASP A 39 9.52 -3.86 4.53
N ALA A 40 10.40 -3.51 5.47
CA ALA A 40 11.73 -2.98 5.19
C ALA A 40 12.60 -3.89 4.29
N ASN A 41 12.31 -5.19 4.32
CA ASN A 41 13.00 -6.20 3.52
C ASN A 41 12.39 -6.39 2.11
N GLY A 42 11.30 -5.68 1.78
CA GLY A 42 10.60 -5.80 0.50
C GLY A 42 9.63 -6.96 0.38
N TYR A 43 9.20 -7.55 1.51
CA TYR A 43 8.17 -8.60 1.54
C TYR A 43 6.78 -8.02 1.71
N ALA A 44 5.81 -8.57 0.99
CA ALA A 44 4.41 -8.25 1.10
C ALA A 44 3.85 -8.77 2.43
N ILE A 45 3.26 -7.85 3.19
CA ILE A 45 2.55 -8.09 4.44
C ILE A 45 1.15 -7.47 4.35
N PRO A 46 0.16 -7.99 5.10
CA PRO A 46 -1.08 -7.25 5.30
C PRO A 46 -0.74 -5.88 5.90
N ALA A 47 -1.36 -4.83 5.37
CA ALA A 47 -1.12 -3.50 5.86
C ALA A 47 -1.61 -3.41 7.32
N LYS A 48 -0.78 -2.82 8.16
CA LYS A 48 -1.06 -2.66 9.58
C LYS A 48 -0.49 -1.33 10.03
N LYS A 49 -0.99 -0.79 11.14
CA LYS A 49 -0.34 0.36 11.77
C LYS A 49 1.10 0.02 12.17
N ALA A 50 2.05 0.49 11.37
CA ALA A 50 3.48 0.40 11.61
C ALA A 50 4.19 1.57 10.95
N ALA A 51 5.32 1.96 11.54
CA ALA A 51 6.26 2.88 10.91
C ALA A 51 7.15 2.13 9.90
N ASN A 52 7.59 2.82 8.85
CA ASN A 52 8.51 2.31 7.83
C ASN A 52 7.97 1.17 6.94
N ILE A 53 6.64 1.06 6.79
CA ILE A 53 6.05 0.16 5.79
C ILE A 53 5.62 0.98 4.57
N THR A 54 5.68 0.39 3.38
CA THR A 54 5.31 1.09 2.15
C THR A 54 4.03 0.49 1.58
N ALA A 55 2.98 1.29 1.38
CA ALA A 55 1.75 0.81 0.72
C ALA A 55 2.05 0.39 -0.73
N ALA A 56 1.82 -0.89 -1.04
CA ALA A 56 2.08 -1.47 -2.34
C ALA A 56 0.84 -1.46 -3.24
N GLY A 57 -0.35 -1.61 -2.67
CA GLY A 57 -1.62 -1.65 -3.41
C GLY A 57 -2.66 -2.55 -2.73
N ARG A 58 -3.67 -2.97 -3.49
CA ARG A 58 -4.70 -3.91 -3.04
C ARG A 58 -4.39 -5.33 -3.51
N ALA A 59 -4.53 -6.32 -2.63
CA ALA A 59 -4.42 -7.74 -2.98
C ALA A 59 -5.54 -8.16 -3.95
N GLU A 60 -5.18 -8.78 -5.06
CA GLU A 60 -6.16 -9.32 -6.04
C GLU A 60 -6.53 -10.78 -5.74
N GLU A 61 -5.76 -11.46 -4.88
CA GLU A 61 -5.94 -12.87 -4.53
C GLU A 61 -5.67 -13.09 -3.03
N THR A 62 -6.25 -14.14 -2.46
CA THR A 62 -5.97 -14.54 -1.09
C THR A 62 -4.79 -15.50 -1.10
N VAL A 63 -3.68 -15.13 -0.44
CA VAL A 63 -2.47 -15.95 -0.35
C VAL A 63 -2.14 -16.19 1.11
N GLN A 64 -2.06 -17.47 1.47
CA GLN A 64 -1.61 -17.91 2.78
C GLN A 64 -0.21 -18.52 2.64
N ASN A 65 0.82 -17.76 3.04
CA ASN A 65 2.18 -18.29 3.07
C ASN A 65 2.46 -18.88 4.46
N THR A 66 2.27 -20.20 4.62
CA THR A 66 2.67 -20.93 5.83
C THR A 66 4.16 -21.29 5.85
N GLY A 67 4.88 -21.02 4.77
CA GLY A 67 6.29 -21.36 4.57
C GLY A 67 7.25 -20.21 4.88
N SER A 68 8.40 -20.22 4.22
CA SER A 68 9.46 -19.22 4.40
C SER A 68 9.15 -17.91 3.66
N ASP A 69 9.90 -16.85 3.99
CA ASP A 69 9.78 -15.56 3.31
C ASP A 69 9.99 -15.69 1.79
N GLY A 70 9.00 -15.24 1.01
CA GLY A 70 9.05 -15.24 -0.46
C GLY A 70 8.78 -16.57 -1.15
N GLU A 71 8.31 -17.59 -0.42
CA GLU A 71 7.91 -18.88 -0.99
C GLU A 71 6.68 -18.77 -1.89
N LEU A 72 5.73 -17.91 -1.51
CA LEU A 72 4.58 -17.54 -2.33
C LEU A 72 4.70 -16.09 -2.80
N VAL A 73 4.12 -15.83 -3.96
CA VAL A 73 3.97 -14.49 -4.52
C VAL A 73 2.49 -14.11 -4.55
N ILE A 74 2.20 -12.83 -4.36
CA ILE A 74 0.86 -12.27 -4.44
C ILE A 74 0.79 -11.19 -5.51
N ARG A 75 -0.30 -11.18 -6.28
CA ARG A 75 -0.64 -10.10 -7.20
C ARG A 75 -1.32 -8.96 -6.46
N VAL A 76 -0.70 -7.80 -6.54
CA VAL A 76 -1.14 -6.55 -5.94
C VAL A 76 -1.48 -5.56 -7.04
N SER A 77 -2.72 -5.07 -7.09
CA SER A 77 -3.11 -4.03 -8.02
C SER A 77 -2.85 -2.64 -7.43
N ARG A 78 -2.28 -1.75 -8.24
CA ARG A 78 -2.07 -0.34 -7.93
C ARG A 78 -3.15 0.51 -8.59
N GLY A 79 -3.63 1.51 -7.88
CA GLY A 79 -4.73 2.37 -8.34
C GLY A 79 -5.44 3.07 -7.20
N VAL A 80 -6.66 3.52 -7.48
CA VAL A 80 -7.55 4.14 -6.51
C VAL A 80 -8.51 3.10 -5.97
N PHE A 81 -8.49 2.86 -4.66
CA PHE A 81 -9.36 1.89 -4.00
C PHE A 81 -10.10 2.53 -2.83
N VAL A 82 -11.30 2.05 -2.56
CA VAL A 82 -12.12 2.53 -1.43
C VAL A 82 -11.77 1.71 -0.20
N PHE A 83 -11.41 2.39 0.88
CA PHE A 83 -11.13 1.84 2.21
C PHE A 83 -12.06 2.44 3.24
N ASP A 84 -12.22 1.74 4.37
CA ASP A 84 -12.99 2.25 5.48
C ASP A 84 -12.24 3.38 6.19
N ASN A 85 -13.01 4.32 6.71
CA ASN A 85 -12.48 5.41 7.51
C ASN A 85 -12.35 4.97 8.96
N THR A 86 -11.30 5.42 9.65
CA THR A 86 -11.13 5.15 11.09
C THR A 86 -12.41 5.43 11.89
N ALA A 87 -12.71 4.55 12.85
CA ALA A 87 -13.79 4.77 13.79
C ALA A 87 -13.53 5.99 14.70
N THR A 88 -12.26 6.41 14.82
CA THR A 88 -11.84 7.50 15.70
C THR A 88 -12.22 8.86 15.12
N ALA A 89 -13.24 9.50 15.68
CA ALA A 89 -13.77 10.77 15.18
C ALA A 89 -12.73 11.89 15.00
N ALA A 90 -11.71 11.94 15.86
CA ALA A 90 -10.62 12.92 15.78
C ALA A 90 -9.71 12.72 14.55
N ASN A 91 -9.59 11.49 14.05
CA ASN A 91 -8.69 11.12 12.96
C ASN A 91 -9.45 10.78 11.67
N LYS A 92 -10.77 10.99 11.65
CA LYS A 92 -11.60 10.71 10.47
C LYS A 92 -11.21 11.60 9.30
N LEU A 93 -10.99 10.96 8.16
CA LEU A 93 -10.82 11.64 6.88
C LEU A 93 -12.17 12.27 6.48
N LYS A 94 -12.12 13.48 5.95
CA LYS A 94 -13.29 14.29 5.57
C LYS A 94 -13.07 14.83 4.16
N ALA A 95 -14.10 15.40 3.54
CA ALA A 95 -13.95 16.07 2.23
C ALA A 95 -12.83 17.13 2.22
N SER A 96 -12.51 17.75 3.36
CA SER A 96 -11.39 18.69 3.50
C SER A 96 -10.00 18.04 3.36
N HIS A 97 -9.91 16.71 3.46
CA HIS A 97 -8.68 15.93 3.32
C HIS A 97 -8.50 15.36 1.92
N VAL A 98 -9.41 15.67 0.98
CA VAL A 98 -9.22 15.33 -0.43
C VAL A 98 -7.97 16.04 -0.95
N LEU A 99 -7.13 15.32 -1.70
CA LEU A 99 -5.78 15.71 -2.13
C LEU A 99 -4.75 15.87 -0.99
N THR A 100 -5.01 15.30 0.18
CA THR A 100 -4.03 15.21 1.28
C THR A 100 -3.61 13.74 1.51
N PRO A 101 -2.40 13.49 2.04
CA PRO A 101 -1.96 12.13 2.34
C PRO A 101 -2.79 11.53 3.47
N CYS A 102 -3.14 10.26 3.33
CA CYS A 102 -3.75 9.45 4.39
C CYS A 102 -2.78 8.37 4.87
N TYR A 103 -3.03 7.85 6.07
CA TYR A 103 -2.18 6.89 6.74
C TYR A 103 -2.89 5.55 6.95
N ILE A 104 -2.10 4.49 7.05
CA ILE A 104 -2.56 3.12 7.27
C ILE A 104 -2.90 2.96 8.75
N GLU A 105 -4.16 2.63 9.04
CA GLU A 105 -4.55 2.16 10.38
C GLU A 105 -4.61 0.64 10.42
N ASP A 106 -5.23 0.03 9.41
CA ASP A 106 -5.40 -1.42 9.30
C ASP A 106 -5.48 -1.87 7.83
N ASP A 107 -5.64 -3.17 7.59
CA ASP A 107 -5.64 -3.75 6.23
C ASP A 107 -6.86 -3.36 5.38
N HIS A 108 -7.90 -2.80 6.00
CA HIS A 108 -9.07 -2.25 5.32
C HIS A 108 -9.41 -0.82 5.79
N THR A 109 -8.65 -0.24 6.72
CA THR A 109 -8.97 1.04 7.37
C THR A 109 -7.85 2.08 7.22
N VAL A 110 -8.23 3.32 6.88
CA VAL A 110 -7.33 4.47 6.74
C VAL A 110 -7.65 5.59 7.73
N THR A 111 -6.63 6.37 8.09
CA THR A 111 -6.68 7.38 9.14
C THR A 111 -5.94 8.66 8.72
N ALA A 112 -6.34 9.81 9.26
CA ALA A 112 -5.60 11.06 9.10
C ALA A 112 -4.38 11.17 10.05
N LEU A 113 -4.24 10.22 10.98
CA LEU A 113 -3.18 10.24 11.99
C LEU A 113 -1.85 9.71 11.44
N ALA A 114 -0.87 10.62 11.33
CA ALA A 114 0.50 10.29 10.94
C ALA A 114 1.29 9.52 12.00
N THR A 115 1.02 9.78 13.28
CA THR A 115 1.86 9.29 14.39
C THR A 115 1.90 7.76 14.47
N GLY A 116 3.08 7.19 14.23
CA GLY A 116 3.31 5.74 14.25
C GLY A 116 2.69 4.98 13.07
N SER A 117 2.21 5.69 12.04
CA SER A 117 1.53 5.13 10.88
C SER A 117 2.30 5.48 9.61
N SER A 118 2.26 4.59 8.62
CA SER A 118 2.85 4.85 7.31
C SER A 118 1.80 5.40 6.34
N VAL A 119 2.26 6.13 5.32
CA VAL A 119 1.37 6.72 4.31
C VAL A 119 0.73 5.60 3.48
N ALA A 120 -0.60 5.58 3.46
CA ALA A 120 -1.39 4.66 2.62
C ALA A 120 -1.45 5.14 1.16
N GLY A 121 -1.54 6.46 0.96
CA GLY A 121 -1.69 7.08 -0.35
C GLY A 121 -2.30 8.48 -0.27
N LEU A 122 -2.84 8.95 -1.39
CA LEU A 122 -3.56 10.22 -1.49
C LEU A 122 -5.06 9.98 -1.42
N VAL A 123 -5.79 10.80 -0.66
CA VAL A 123 -7.24 10.76 -0.70
C VAL A 123 -7.75 11.43 -1.97
N VAL A 124 -8.43 10.67 -2.83
CA VAL A 124 -9.07 11.17 -4.06
C VAL A 124 -10.52 11.57 -3.80
N ARG A 125 -11.21 10.83 -2.92
CA ARG A 125 -12.63 11.05 -2.61
C ARG A 125 -12.93 10.58 -1.20
N VAL A 126 -13.83 11.28 -0.52
CA VAL A 126 -14.42 10.83 0.75
C VAL A 126 -15.94 10.87 0.56
N ASP A 127 -16.60 9.74 0.74
CA ASP A 127 -18.05 9.61 0.66
C ASP A 127 -18.57 8.67 1.78
N ASP A 128 -19.89 8.53 1.92
CA ASP A 128 -20.49 7.67 2.95
C ASP A 128 -20.16 6.18 2.77
N THR A 129 -19.72 5.77 1.58
CA THR A 129 -19.26 4.39 1.29
C THR A 129 -17.80 4.17 1.71
N GLY A 130 -17.03 5.23 1.98
CA GLY A 130 -15.64 5.14 2.40
C GLY A 130 -14.72 6.20 1.80
N VAL A 131 -13.42 5.94 1.87
CA VAL A 131 -12.35 6.83 1.40
C VAL A 131 -11.66 6.20 0.20
N ALA A 132 -11.77 6.85 -0.96
CA ALA A 132 -11.01 6.46 -2.14
C ALA A 132 -9.57 6.96 -2.02
N VAL A 133 -8.62 6.03 -1.92
CA VAL A 133 -7.20 6.28 -1.76
C VAL A 133 -6.44 5.84 -3.01
N GLU A 134 -5.70 6.76 -3.61
CA GLU A 134 -4.73 6.47 -4.66
C GLU A 134 -3.43 5.95 -4.04
N ILE A 135 -3.15 4.67 -4.29
CA ILE A 135 -1.93 4.03 -3.82
C ILE A 135 -0.86 4.15 -4.90
N ASN A 136 0.01 5.14 -4.73
CA ASN A 136 1.11 5.40 -5.65
C ASN A 136 2.45 5.58 -4.91
N PRO A 137 3.30 4.53 -4.83
CA PRO A 137 4.65 4.61 -4.25
C PRO A 137 5.61 5.58 -4.96
N ALA A 138 5.28 6.09 -6.15
CA ALA A 138 6.10 7.11 -6.83
C ALA A 138 5.89 8.52 -6.27
N LEU A 139 4.83 8.74 -5.50
CA LEU A 139 4.64 10.00 -4.79
C LEU A 139 5.43 9.90 -3.48
N SER A 140 6.65 10.44 -3.51
CA SER A 140 7.43 10.70 -2.30
C SER A 140 6.67 11.71 -1.43
N TYR A 141 5.89 11.22 -0.49
CA TYR A 141 5.30 12.06 0.55
C TYR A 141 6.32 12.24 1.67
N PRO A 142 6.36 13.41 2.34
CA PRO A 142 7.16 13.57 3.54
C PRO A 142 6.79 12.43 4.50
N ALA A 143 7.78 11.60 4.86
CA ALA A 143 7.59 10.53 5.83
C ALA A 143 6.92 11.11 7.07
N ALA A 144 5.96 10.37 7.66
CA ALA A 144 5.39 10.74 8.94
C ALA A 144 6.54 10.96 9.93
N THR A 145 6.83 12.22 10.25
CA THR A 145 7.82 12.57 11.26
C THR A 145 7.28 12.09 12.59
N ALA A 146 8.04 11.19 13.22
CA ALA A 146 7.77 10.63 14.53
C ALA A 146 7.59 11.71 15.61
#